data_AF-A0A645IAF3-F1
#
_entry.id   AF-A0A645IAF3-F1
#
_cell.length_a   1.000
_cell.length_b   1.000
_cell.length_c   1.000
_cell.angle_alpha   90.00
_cell.angle_beta   90.00
_cell.angle_gamma   90.00
#
_symmetry.space_group_name_H-M   'P 1'
#
loop_
_entity.id
_entity.type
_entity.pdbx_description
1 polymer ?
#
loop_
_entity_poly.entity_id
_entity_poly.type
_entity_poly.pdbx_seq_one_letter_code
_entity_poly.pdbx_strand_id
1 'polypeptide(L)'
;MYYKDLDITVEQTTIFIKDNSMYLLLIKDITEDEHQQQKMNEMRAETVEVTQKVIDKQMRVAQEIASLLGETTAETKVALTNLKKYIQESEDERIY
;
A
#
# COMPACT_ATOMS: atom_id res chain seq x y z
N MET A 1 21.07 -12.27 -22.78
CA MET A 1 20.62 -13.28 -23.77
C MET A 1 20.36 -14.58 -23.02
N TYR A 2 19.20 -15.20 -23.23
CA TYR A 2 18.85 -16.46 -22.58
C TYR A 2 19.13 -17.65 -23.51
N TYR A 3 19.92 -18.60 -23.05
CA TYR A 3 20.27 -19.82 -23.75
C TYR A 3 19.45 -20.99 -23.20
N LYS A 4 18.33 -21.27 -23.86
CA LYS A 4 17.33 -22.24 -23.37
C LYS A 4 17.87 -23.65 -23.17
N ASP A 5 18.76 -24.11 -24.04
CA ASP A 5 19.31 -25.48 -23.98
C ASP A 5 20.31 -25.67 -22.82
N LEU A 6 20.84 -24.57 -22.29
CA LEU A 6 21.79 -24.55 -21.19
C LEU A 6 21.19 -24.00 -19.91
N ASP A 7 19.96 -23.49 -19.96
CA ASP A 7 19.25 -22.81 -18.85
C ASP A 7 20.08 -21.68 -18.19
N ILE A 8 20.82 -20.93 -19.01
CA ILE A 8 21.64 -19.79 -18.54
C ILE A 8 21.21 -18.48 -19.20
N THR A 9 21.24 -17.42 -18.41
CA THR A 9 21.15 -16.04 -18.88
C THR A 9 22.53 -15.41 -18.83
N VAL A 10 22.99 -14.88 -19.95
CA VAL A 10 24.30 -14.24 -20.05
C VAL A 10 24.21 -12.80 -20.54
N GLU A 11 25.11 -11.97 -20.05
CA GLU A 11 25.43 -10.66 -20.61
C GLU A 11 26.58 -10.81 -21.61
N GLN A 12 26.44 -10.18 -22.79
CA GLN A 12 27.45 -10.25 -23.84
C GLN A 12 27.93 -8.85 -24.19
N THR A 13 29.25 -8.67 -24.15
CA THR A 13 29.90 -7.44 -24.61
C THR A 13 30.86 -7.77 -25.73
N THR A 14 30.65 -7.17 -26.90
CA THR A 14 31.52 -7.33 -28.07
C THR A 14 32.35 -6.07 -28.25
N ILE A 15 33.67 -6.21 -28.26
CA ILE A 15 34.63 -5.12 -28.42
C ILE A 15 35.46 -5.39 -29.67
N PHE A 16 35.52 -4.41 -30.58
CA PHE A 16 36.39 -4.50 -31.75
C PHE A 16 37.76 -3.88 -31.48
N ILE A 17 38.82 -4.67 -31.61
CA ILE A 17 40.21 -4.29 -31.42
C ILE A 17 40.81 -3.99 -32.80
N LYS A 18 40.87 -2.69 -33.15
CA LYS A 18 41.29 -2.20 -34.47
C LYS A 18 42.72 -2.59 -34.83
N ASP A 19 43.64 -2.49 -33.86
CA ASP A 19 45.07 -2.67 -34.10
C ASP A 19 45.42 -4.07 -34.64
N ASN A 20 44.63 -5.08 -34.26
CA ASN A 20 44.83 -6.46 -34.68
C ASN A 20 43.67 -7.00 -35.55
N SER A 21 42.70 -6.16 -35.95
CA SER A 21 41.48 -6.58 -36.66
C SER A 21 40.76 -7.76 -36.00
N MET A 22 40.64 -7.73 -34.66
CA MET A 22 40.04 -8.83 -33.87
C MET A 22 38.78 -8.36 -33.14
N TYR A 23 37.87 -9.29 -32.84
CA TYR A 23 36.76 -9.07 -31.92
C TYR A 23 37.03 -9.80 -30.60
N LEU A 24 36.86 -9.09 -29.49
CA LEU A 24 36.80 -9.67 -28.15
C LEU A 24 35.34 -9.79 -27.74
N LEU A 25 34.89 -11.01 -27.51
CA LEU A 25 33.58 -11.29 -26.93
C LEU A 25 33.75 -11.65 -25.46
N LEU A 26 33.15 -10.85 -24.59
CA LEU A 26 33.01 -11.14 -23.17
C LEU A 26 31.62 -11.71 -22.93
N ILE A 27 31.54 -12.89 -22.33
CA ILE A 27 30.30 -13.54 -21.93
C ILE A 27 30.35 -13.69 -20.42
N LYS A 28 29.41 -13.05 -19.72
CA LYS A 28 29.24 -13.16 -18.28
C LYS A 28 27.94 -13.90 -18.00
N ASP A 29 28.02 -15.00 -17.26
CA ASP A 29 26.82 -15.64 -16.70
C ASP A 29 26.24 -14.73 -15.61
N ILE A 30 24.97 -14.36 -15.77
CA ILE A 30 24.20 -13.51 -14.86
C ILE A 30 22.94 -14.21 -14.36
N THR A 31 22.84 -15.53 -14.53
CA THR A 31 21.62 -16.30 -14.21
C THR A 31 21.22 -16.15 -12.74
N GLU A 32 22.19 -16.26 -11.83
CA GLU A 32 21.95 -16.08 -10.39
C GLU A 32 21.58 -14.63 -10.04
N ASP A 33 22.25 -13.65 -10.66
CA ASP A 33 21.97 -12.22 -10.46
C ASP A 33 20.51 -11.90 -10.86
N GLU A 34 20.06 -12.41 -12.02
CA GLU A 34 18.68 -12.27 -12.51
C GLU A 34 17.67 -12.94 -11.58
N HIS A 35 17.95 -14.16 -11.12
CA HIS A 35 17.07 -14.89 -10.21
C HIS A 35 16.91 -14.16 -8.87
N GLN A 36 18.00 -13.66 -8.29
CA GLN A 36 17.94 -12.86 -7.06
C GLN A 36 17.18 -11.55 -7.28
N GLN A 37 17.38 -10.90 -8.42
CA GLN A 37 16.68 -9.67 -8.76
C GLN A 37 15.18 -9.91 -8.94
N GLN A 38 14.79 -11.02 -9.58
CA GLN A 38 13.40 -11.42 -9.72
C GLN A 38 12.77 -11.71 -8.36
N LYS A 39 13.41 -12.53 -7.52
CA LYS A 39 12.92 -12.85 -6.18
C LYS A 39 12.73 -11.60 -5.32
N MET A 40 13.66 -10.65 -5.41
CA MET A 40 13.56 -9.37 -4.72
C MET A 40 12.38 -8.54 -5.23
N ASN A 41 12.12 -8.54 -6.53
CA ASN A 41 10.99 -7.84 -7.12
C ASN A 41 9.65 -8.46 -6.73
N GLU A 42 9.56 -9.79 -6.70
CA GLU A 42 8.38 -10.52 -6.23
C GLU A 42 8.08 -10.20 -4.76
N MET A 43 9.09 -10.27 -3.89
CA MET A 43 8.95 -9.93 -2.48
C MET A 43 8.50 -8.46 -2.28
N ARG A 44 9.04 -7.53 -3.07
CA ARG A 44 8.61 -6.12 -3.05
C ARG A 44 7.15 -5.98 -3.47
N ALA A 45 6.73 -6.67 -4.53
CA ALA A 45 5.35 -6.63 -5.01
C ALA A 45 4.37 -7.19 -3.96
N GLU A 46 4.71 -8.33 -3.35
CA GLU A 46 3.92 -8.93 -2.27
C GLU A 46 3.82 -7.98 -1.07
N THR A 47 4.93 -7.36 -0.68
CA THR A 47 4.96 -6.40 0.43
C THR A 47 4.04 -5.21 0.18
N VAL A 48 4.03 -4.67 -1.05
CA VAL A 48 3.13 -3.57 -1.44
C VAL A 48 1.67 -4.04 -1.37
N GLU A 49 1.36 -5.23 -1.89
CA GLU A 49 0.01 -5.78 -1.86
C GLU A 49 -0.51 -5.97 -0.43
N VAL A 50 0.29 -6.58 0.45
CA VAL A 50 -0.06 -6.78 1.86
C VAL A 50 -0.26 -5.44 2.56
N THR A 51 0.61 -4.47 2.32
CA THR A 51 0.50 -3.12 2.89
C THR A 51 -0.81 -2.45 2.46
N GLN A 52 -1.16 -2.54 1.17
CA GLN A 52 -2.42 -1.96 0.66
C GLN A 52 -3.64 -2.62 1.31
N LYS A 53 -3.65 -3.95 1.47
CA LYS A 53 -4.74 -4.66 2.17
C LYS A 53 -4.90 -4.20 3.62
N VAL A 54 -3.79 -3.92 4.30
CA VAL A 54 -3.83 -3.38 5.67
C VAL A 54 -4.41 -1.97 5.67
N ILE A 55 -3.98 -1.10 4.76
CA ILE A 55 -4.51 0.27 4.62
C ILE A 55 -6.03 0.24 4.38
N ASP A 56 -6.50 -0.59 3.45
CA ASP A 56 -7.92 -0.71 3.14
C ASP A 56 -8.74 -1.18 4.34
N LYS A 57 -8.19 -2.15 5.11
CA LYS A 57 -8.82 -2.62 6.35
C LYS A 57 -8.90 -1.52 7.40
N GLN A 58 -7.83 -0.73 7.58
CA GLN A 58 -7.84 0.38 8.52
C GLN A 58 -8.80 1.51 8.10
N MET A 59 -8.92 1.78 6.80
CA MET A 59 -9.88 2.77 6.29
C MET A 59 -11.33 2.36 6.57
N ARG A 60 -11.67 1.07 6.38
CA ARG A 60 -13.00 0.55 6.74
C ARG A 60 -13.29 0.70 8.23
N VAL A 61 -12.34 0.32 9.09
CA VAL A 61 -12.47 0.48 10.54
C VAL A 61 -12.68 1.96 10.91
N ALA A 62 -11.92 2.87 10.30
CA ALA A 62 -12.08 4.31 10.54
C ALA A 62 -13.47 4.82 10.12
N GLN A 63 -14.02 4.32 9.00
CA GLN A 63 -15.38 4.65 8.56
C GLN A 63 -16.44 4.13 9.53
N GLU A 64 -16.31 2.89 10.01
CA GLU A 64 -17.22 2.31 11.02
C GLU A 64 -17.20 3.14 12.32
N ILE A 65 -16.01 3.52 12.80
CA ILE A 65 -15.86 4.39 13.97
C ILE A 65 -16.52 5.76 13.71
N ALA A 66 -16.30 6.36 12.55
CA ALA A 66 -16.90 7.64 12.20
C ALA A 66 -18.44 7.57 12.16
N SER A 67 -19.00 6.48 11.60
CA SER A 67 -20.44 6.24 11.61
C SER A 67 -20.99 6.13 13.03
N LEU A 68 -20.37 5.30 13.89
CA LEU A 68 -20.80 5.14 15.29
C LEU A 68 -20.66 6.44 16.10
N LEU A 69 -19.59 7.21 15.88
CA LEU A 69 -19.43 8.53 16.50
C LEU A 69 -20.50 9.51 16.04
N GLY A 70 -20.87 9.49 14.76
CA GLY A 70 -21.97 10.29 14.21
C GLY A 70 -23.32 9.95 14.85
N GLU A 71 -23.63 8.67 14.97
CA GLU A 71 -24.86 8.16 15.62
C GLU A 71 -24.92 8.59 17.09
N THR A 72 -23.89 8.27 17.87
CA THR A 72 -23.84 8.63 19.31
C THR A 72 -23.84 10.15 19.54
N THR A 73 -23.22 10.94 18.66
CA THR A 73 -23.27 12.41 18.71
C THR A 73 -24.70 12.92 18.44
N ALA A 74 -25.40 12.33 17.47
CA ALA A 74 -26.77 12.69 17.17
C ALA A 74 -27.72 12.35 18.34
N GLU A 75 -27.59 11.16 18.92
CA GLU A 75 -28.34 10.76 20.11
C GLU A 75 -28.10 11.70 21.30
N THR A 76 -26.82 12.01 21.56
CA THR A 76 -26.42 12.94 22.63
C THR A 76 -27.01 14.33 22.39
N LYS A 77 -26.99 14.84 21.15
CA LYS A 77 -27.60 16.12 20.79
C LYS A 77 -29.10 16.13 21.10
N VAL A 78 -29.83 15.07 20.76
CA VAL A 78 -31.27 14.96 21.03
C VAL A 78 -31.53 14.97 22.53
N ALA A 79 -30.81 14.15 23.29
CA ALA A 79 -30.96 14.09 24.76
C ALA A 79 -30.70 15.46 25.43
N LEU A 80 -29.60 16.13 25.05
CA LEU A 80 -29.27 17.46 25.58
C LEU A 80 -30.27 18.54 25.14
N THR A 81 -30.78 18.45 23.91
CA THR A 81 -31.81 19.38 23.42
C THR A 81 -33.12 19.21 24.19
N ASN A 82 -33.51 17.97 24.48
CA ASN A 82 -34.71 17.69 25.28
C ASN A 82 -34.51 18.17 26.72
N LEU A 83 -33.36 17.89 27.34
CA LEU A 83 -33.03 18.38 28.67
C LEU A 83 -33.10 19.92 28.74
N LYS A 84 -32.54 20.61 27.74
CA LYS A 84 -32.64 22.07 27.63
C LYS A 84 -34.10 22.54 27.62
N LYS A 85 -34.96 21.92 26.81
CA LYS A 85 -36.38 22.27 26.73
C LYS A 85 -37.09 22.09 28.08
N TYR A 86 -36.89 20.95 28.74
CA TYR A 86 -37.48 20.69 30.07
C TYR A 86 -37.09 21.75 31.10
N ILE A 87 -35.83 22.19 31.11
CA ILE A 87 -35.38 23.25 32.02
C ILE A 87 -36.09 24.56 31.70
N GLN A 88 -36.18 24.96 30.42
CA GLN A 88 -36.85 26.19 30.00
C GLN A 88 -38.35 26.19 30.34
N GLU A 89 -39.05 25.08 30.10
CA GLU A 89 -40.47 24.93 30.45
C GLU A 89 -40.69 25.04 31.97
N SER A 90 -39.79 24.46 32.78
CA SER A 90 -39.87 24.53 34.24
C SER A 90 -39.56 25.90 34.84
N GLU A 91 -38.84 26.76 34.11
CA GLU A 91 -38.60 28.16 34.51
C GLU A 91 -39.82 29.03 34.22
N ASP A 92 -40.52 28.80 33.10
CA ASP A 92 -41.76 29.53 32.75
C ASP A 92 -42.92 29.20 33.71
N GLU A 93 -43.04 27.96 34.20
CA GLU A 93 -44.07 27.58 35.18
C GLU A 93 -43.86 28.18 36.58
N ARG A 94 -42.65 28.65 36.93
CA ARG A 94 -42.37 29.30 38.23
C ARG A 94 -42.67 30.79 38.27
N ILE A 95 -43.03 31.39 37.13
CA ILE A 95 -43.36 32.83 37.00
C ILE A 95 -44.90 33.05 37.05
N TYR A 96 -45.69 32.00 37.23
CA TYR A 96 -47.14 32.05 37.44
C TYR A 96 -47.56 31.71 38.87
#